data_AF-A0A3D5L0G2-F1
#
_entry.id   AF-A0A3D5L0G2-F1
#
_cell.length_a   1.000
_cell.length_b   1.000
_cell.length_c   1.000
_cell.angle_alpha   90.00
_cell.angle_beta   90.00
_cell.angle_gamma   90.00
#
_symmetry.space_group_name_H-M   'P 1'
#
loop_
_entity.id
_entity.type
_entity.pdbx_description
1 polymer ?
#
loop_
_entity_poly.entity_id
_entity_poly.type
_entity_poly.pdbx_seq_one_letter_code
_entity_poly.pdbx_strand_id
1 'polypeptide(L)'
;MYQLTSKLIIYRRAIGKNSILYRLADICRRFDQNDYSREELTGEILDEINRLLDVATTYGFNHNLWHNYLAYLLAMTETPFTLVSEKAGPQDGTVNDFARNDFRIFRQLFDYDFSEMEKTLGLTCFTTIEHYDAVVKSERVFNRNVSEKVQELSKLIEGAKSDDELYDAVTGFYRRYGVGKFGLNKAFRVSDTPEDGELLVPITNTGDMRLSDLIGYEEQKKRLVANTEAFVAGRHANNVLLYGDAGTGKS
;
A
#
# COMPACT_ATOMS: atom_id res chain seq x y z
N MET A 1 -1.87 -7.17 21.03
CA MET A 1 -1.40 -7.22 19.61
C MET A 1 -0.50 -8.42 19.28
N TYR A 2 0.54 -8.73 20.06
CA TYR A 2 1.50 -9.81 19.75
C TYR A 2 0.89 -11.21 19.52
N GLN A 3 -0.20 -11.53 20.24
CA GLN A 3 -0.89 -12.81 20.06
C GLN A 3 -1.48 -12.94 18.66
N LEU A 4 -1.94 -11.82 18.08
CA LEU A 4 -2.50 -11.78 16.72
C LEU A 4 -1.38 -11.98 15.69
N THR A 5 -0.31 -11.18 15.77
CA THR A 5 0.80 -11.25 14.81
C THR A 5 1.53 -12.60 14.84
N SER A 6 1.53 -13.30 15.98
CA SER A 6 2.11 -14.65 16.11
C SER A 6 1.36 -15.73 15.31
N LYS A 7 0.08 -15.48 14.98
CA LYS A 7 -0.82 -16.39 14.26
C LYS A 7 -0.84 -16.16 12.75
N LEU A 8 -0.10 -15.17 12.26
CA LEU A 8 0.09 -14.96 10.82
C LEU A 8 0.81 -16.16 10.20
N ILE A 9 0.51 -16.45 8.93
CA ILE A 9 1.11 -17.55 8.18
C ILE A 9 1.72 -17.04 6.88
N ILE A 10 0.91 -16.44 6.01
CA ILE A 10 1.31 -15.94 4.70
C ILE A 10 2.20 -14.71 4.86
N TYR A 11 1.77 -13.75 5.68
CA TYR A 11 2.48 -12.48 5.85
C TYR A 11 3.58 -12.54 6.92
N ARG A 12 3.64 -13.62 7.70
CA ARG A 12 4.49 -13.73 8.89
C ARG A 12 5.96 -13.42 8.64
N ARG A 13 6.55 -14.04 7.61
CA ARG A 13 7.98 -13.86 7.27
C ARG A 13 8.22 -12.77 6.25
N ALA A 14 7.20 -12.46 5.45
CA ALA A 14 7.31 -11.47 4.39
C ALA A 14 7.34 -10.05 4.95
N ILE A 15 6.63 -9.79 6.06
CA ILE A 15 6.77 -8.56 6.82
C ILE A 15 8.03 -8.65 7.68
N GLY A 16 8.95 -7.70 7.51
CA GLY A 16 10.22 -7.68 8.25
C GLY A 16 10.01 -7.48 9.75
N LYS A 17 10.84 -8.14 10.58
CA LYS A 17 10.76 -8.06 12.06
C LYS A 17 10.93 -6.65 12.62
N ASN A 18 11.62 -5.77 11.87
CA ASN A 18 11.80 -4.37 12.24
C ASN A 18 10.65 -3.47 11.75
N SER A 19 9.59 -4.01 11.16
CA SER A 19 8.40 -3.24 10.80
C SER A 19 7.73 -2.63 12.03
N ILE A 20 7.01 -1.53 11.81
CA ILE A 20 6.23 -0.84 12.85
C ILE A 20 5.23 -1.82 13.47
N LEU A 21 4.60 -2.70 12.67
CA LEU A 21 3.68 -3.72 13.14
C LEU A 21 4.31 -4.64 14.20
N TYR A 22 5.49 -5.21 13.93
CA TYR A 22 6.12 -6.14 14.88
C TYR A 22 6.73 -5.43 16.09
N ARG A 23 7.22 -4.20 15.91
CA ARG A 23 7.74 -3.38 17.02
C ARG A 23 6.61 -2.97 17.97
N LEU A 24 5.49 -2.45 17.46
CA LEU A 24 4.30 -2.16 18.26
C LEU A 24 3.72 -3.44 18.90
N ALA A 25 3.78 -4.58 18.22
CA ALA A 25 3.35 -5.84 18.80
C ALA A 25 4.18 -6.23 20.03
N ASP A 26 5.51 -6.06 20.00
CA ASP A 26 6.38 -6.34 21.15
C ASP A 26 6.19 -5.31 22.28
N ILE A 27 6.01 -4.03 21.94
CA ILE A 27 5.62 -2.98 22.90
C ILE A 27 4.33 -3.37 23.63
N CYS A 28 3.30 -3.80 22.90
CA CYS A 28 2.04 -4.28 23.49
C CYS A 28 2.27 -5.50 24.39
N ARG A 29 3.13 -6.44 23.99
CA ARG A 29 3.45 -7.63 24.82
C ARG A 29 4.06 -7.22 26.15
N ARG A 30 5.05 -6.33 26.14
CA ARG A 30 5.72 -5.82 27.35
C ARG A 30 4.76 -5.04 28.23
N PHE A 31 3.91 -4.22 27.63
CA PHE A 31 2.84 -3.51 28.32
C PHE A 31 1.89 -4.47 29.05
N ASP A 32 1.33 -5.47 28.34
CA ASP A 32 0.40 -6.46 28.91
C ASP A 32 1.05 -7.28 30.04
N GLN A 33 2.36 -7.50 29.97
CA GLN A 33 3.14 -8.25 30.97
C GLN A 33 3.61 -7.40 32.15
N ASN A 34 3.37 -6.07 32.13
CA ASN A 34 3.93 -5.11 33.08
C ASN A 34 5.47 -5.17 33.18
N ASP A 35 6.13 -5.51 32.07
CA ASP A 35 7.59 -5.66 31.96
C ASP A 35 8.19 -4.49 31.17
N TYR A 36 8.16 -3.30 31.78
CA TYR A 36 8.66 -2.08 31.14
C TYR A 36 9.00 -0.95 32.15
N SER A 37 9.94 -0.08 31.77
CA SER A 37 10.02 1.29 32.30
C SER A 37 9.06 2.17 31.52
N ARG A 38 8.30 3.04 32.23
CA ARG A 38 7.33 3.95 31.62
C ARG A 38 8.00 4.88 30.60
N GLU A 39 9.16 5.42 30.94
CA GLU A 39 9.93 6.34 30.10
C GLU A 39 10.44 5.64 28.83
N GLU A 40 10.99 4.44 28.98
CA GLU A 40 11.50 3.64 27.86
C GLU A 40 10.38 3.26 26.88
N LEU A 41 9.29 2.69 27.39
CA LEU A 41 8.16 2.27 26.55
C LEU A 41 7.53 3.46 25.83
N THR A 42 7.43 4.60 26.51
CA THR A 42 6.95 5.85 25.91
C THR A 42 7.85 6.31 24.76
N GLY A 43 9.17 6.31 24.96
CA GLY A 43 10.14 6.66 23.92
C GLY A 43 10.01 5.76 22.69
N GLU A 44 9.95 4.44 22.90
CA GLU A 44 9.80 3.48 21.81
C GLU A 44 8.47 3.64 21.04
N ILE A 45 7.37 3.93 21.74
CA ILE A 45 6.09 4.23 21.08
C ILE A 45 6.22 5.47 20.20
N LEU A 46 6.80 6.56 20.72
CA LEU A 46 6.97 7.80 19.96
C LEU A 46 7.88 7.61 18.75
N ASP A 47 8.91 6.77 18.85
CA ASP A 47 9.75 6.39 17.72
C ASP A 47 8.95 5.67 16.63
N GLU A 48 8.11 4.70 17.01
CA GLU A 48 7.26 3.97 16.04
C GLU A 48 6.17 4.87 15.43
N ILE A 49 5.64 5.83 16.19
CA ILE A 49 4.73 6.86 15.67
C ILE A 49 5.43 7.78 14.67
N ASN A 50 6.66 8.22 14.94
CA ASN A 50 7.45 9.01 14.00
C ASN A 50 7.70 8.24 12.68
N ARG A 51 8.08 6.96 12.79
CA ARG A 51 8.25 6.09 11.62
C ARG A 51 6.96 5.94 10.81
N LEU A 52 5.81 5.88 11.49
CA LEU A 52 4.50 5.85 10.83
C LEU A 52 4.21 7.17 10.10
N LEU A 53 4.54 8.31 10.71
CA LEU A 53 4.40 9.64 10.10
C LEU A 53 5.32 9.83 8.87
N ASP A 54 6.52 9.24 8.88
CA ASP A 54 7.42 9.24 7.72
C ASP A 54 6.83 8.44 6.55
N VAL A 55 6.27 7.26 6.83
CA VAL A 55 5.55 6.45 5.83
C VAL A 55 4.35 7.22 5.31
N ALA A 56 3.54 7.81 6.20
CA ALA A 56 2.38 8.61 5.83
C ALA A 56 2.76 9.82 4.98
N THR A 57 3.89 10.49 5.27
CA THR A 57 4.39 11.61 4.48
C THR A 57 4.85 11.16 3.09
N THR A 58 5.56 10.03 3.00
CA THR A 58 6.10 9.48 1.74
C THR A 58 4.98 9.09 0.78
N TYR A 59 3.93 8.46 1.30
CA TYR A 59 2.81 7.95 0.51
C TYR A 59 1.57 8.84 0.59
N GLY A 60 1.62 9.98 1.28
CA GLY A 60 0.49 10.90 1.44
C GLY A 60 -0.75 10.25 2.06
N PHE A 61 -0.58 9.40 3.08
CA PHE A 61 -1.70 8.83 3.81
C PHE A 61 -2.38 9.89 4.67
N ASN A 62 -3.71 9.78 4.79
CA ASN A 62 -4.54 10.71 5.55
C ASN A 62 -5.65 9.96 6.30
N HIS A 63 -6.29 10.60 7.28
CA HIS A 63 -7.29 10.01 8.17
C HIS A 63 -6.69 8.98 9.13
N ASN A 64 -7.10 7.72 9.09
CA ASN A 64 -6.55 6.70 9.98
C ASN A 64 -5.23 6.15 9.41
N LEU A 65 -4.10 6.64 9.95
CA LEU A 65 -2.77 6.24 9.49
C LEU A 65 -2.45 4.78 9.82
N TRP A 66 -2.98 4.26 10.94
CA TRP A 66 -2.77 2.87 11.32
C TRP A 66 -3.43 1.92 10.30
N HIS A 67 -4.67 2.19 9.94
CA HIS A 67 -5.40 1.43 8.91
C HIS A 67 -4.71 1.52 7.55
N ASN A 68 -4.32 2.72 7.13
CA ASN A 68 -3.60 2.91 5.88
C ASN A 68 -2.25 2.18 5.88
N TYR A 69 -1.54 2.15 7.01
CA TYR A 69 -0.29 1.40 7.12
C TYR A 69 -0.50 -0.12 7.02
N LEU A 70 -1.53 -0.65 7.66
CA LEU A 70 -1.87 -2.08 7.55
C LEU A 70 -2.30 -2.46 6.13
N ALA A 71 -3.12 -1.62 5.47
CA ALA A 71 -3.47 -1.77 4.06
C ALA A 71 -2.23 -1.68 3.15
N TYR A 72 -1.30 -0.76 3.45
CA TYR A 72 -0.02 -0.66 2.75
C TYR A 72 0.81 -1.93 2.89
N LEU A 73 0.88 -2.53 4.08
CA LEU A 73 1.55 -3.83 4.27
C LEU A 73 0.91 -4.92 3.41
N LEU A 74 -0.43 -5.01 3.38
CA LEU A 74 -1.13 -5.98 2.53
C LEU A 74 -0.85 -5.75 1.05
N ALA A 75 -0.78 -4.51 0.59
CA ALA A 75 -0.59 -4.18 -0.81
C ALA A 75 0.87 -4.33 -1.29
N MET A 76 1.84 -3.99 -0.44
CA MET A 76 3.27 -4.02 -0.80
C MET A 76 3.95 -5.35 -0.53
N THR A 77 3.34 -6.26 0.23
CA THR A 77 3.98 -7.53 0.58
C THR A 77 3.80 -8.56 -0.54
N GLU A 78 4.90 -8.89 -1.19
CA GLU A 78 4.95 -9.98 -2.18
C GLU A 78 5.15 -11.34 -1.49
N THR A 79 4.24 -12.26 -1.75
CA THR A 79 4.26 -13.65 -1.29
C THR A 79 3.80 -14.55 -2.45
N PRO A 80 4.06 -15.86 -2.42
CA PRO A 80 3.52 -16.76 -3.44
C PRO A 80 2.01 -16.65 -3.61
N PHE A 81 1.26 -16.47 -2.51
CA PHE A 81 -0.18 -16.28 -2.55
C PHE A 81 -0.59 -14.98 -3.24
N THR A 82 0.05 -13.86 -2.90
CA THR A 82 -0.32 -12.55 -3.46
C THR A 82 0.01 -12.45 -4.94
N LEU A 83 1.14 -13.03 -5.38
CA LEU A 83 1.54 -13.08 -6.79
C LEU A 83 0.62 -13.95 -7.66
N VAL A 84 0.09 -15.06 -7.10
CA VAL A 84 -0.91 -15.89 -7.80
C VAL A 84 -2.25 -15.17 -7.87
N SER A 85 -2.66 -14.53 -6.76
CA SER A 85 -3.92 -13.78 -6.66
C SER A 85 -3.95 -12.59 -7.64
N GLU A 86 -2.83 -11.92 -7.86
CA GLU A 86 -2.69 -10.87 -8.87
C GLU A 86 -3.04 -11.37 -10.29
N LYS A 87 -2.51 -12.53 -10.69
CA LYS A 87 -2.69 -13.05 -12.06
C LYS A 87 -4.03 -13.71 -12.29
N ALA A 88 -4.47 -14.51 -11.31
CA ALA A 88 -5.56 -15.46 -11.48
C ALA A 88 -6.85 -15.04 -10.75
N GLY A 89 -6.78 -14.03 -9.87
CA GLY A 89 -7.89 -13.67 -8.97
C GLY A 89 -8.15 -14.74 -7.89
N PRO A 90 -9.36 -14.76 -7.30
CA PRO A 90 -9.77 -15.83 -6.38
C PRO A 90 -9.67 -17.18 -7.08
N GLN A 91 -8.89 -18.11 -6.51
CA GLN A 91 -8.68 -19.46 -7.03
C GLN A 91 -9.02 -20.47 -5.93
N ASP A 92 -9.65 -21.58 -6.28
CA ASP A 92 -9.96 -22.61 -5.28
C ASP A 92 -8.68 -23.32 -4.80
N GLY A 93 -8.44 -23.29 -3.49
CA GLY A 93 -7.30 -23.97 -2.87
C GLY A 93 -7.26 -23.81 -1.35
N THR A 94 -6.67 -24.78 -0.66
CA THR A 94 -6.54 -24.75 0.82
C THR A 94 -5.63 -23.63 1.33
N VAL A 95 -4.79 -23.06 0.47
CA VAL A 95 -4.02 -21.84 0.80
C VAL A 95 -4.92 -20.65 1.14
N ASN A 96 -6.15 -20.63 0.62
CA ASN A 96 -7.12 -19.58 0.93
C ASN A 96 -7.52 -19.58 2.40
N ASP A 97 -7.52 -20.72 3.07
CA ASP A 97 -7.85 -20.79 4.50
C ASP A 97 -6.79 -20.06 5.32
N PHE A 98 -5.51 -20.15 4.92
CA PHE A 98 -4.43 -19.38 5.53
C PHE A 98 -4.54 -17.89 5.21
N ALA A 99 -4.92 -17.53 3.99
CA ALA A 99 -5.13 -16.14 3.61
C ALA A 99 -6.30 -15.52 4.38
N ARG A 100 -7.43 -16.23 4.49
CA ARG A 100 -8.60 -15.81 5.29
C ARG A 100 -8.24 -15.64 6.75
N ASN A 101 -7.46 -16.56 7.32
CA ASN A 101 -6.96 -16.41 8.69
C ASN A 101 -6.13 -15.14 8.85
N ASP A 102 -5.16 -14.90 7.97
CA ASP A 102 -4.31 -13.72 8.03
C ASP A 102 -5.12 -12.44 7.83
N PHE A 103 -6.07 -12.40 6.89
CA PHE A 103 -6.94 -11.24 6.69
C PHE A 103 -7.83 -10.95 7.89
N ARG A 104 -8.39 -11.98 8.53
CA ARG A 104 -9.11 -11.82 9.80
C ARG A 104 -8.22 -11.25 10.89
N ILE A 105 -6.95 -11.68 10.96
CA ILE A 105 -5.96 -11.09 11.86
C ILE A 105 -5.73 -9.61 11.53
N PHE A 106 -5.58 -9.26 10.25
CA PHE A 106 -5.48 -7.86 9.83
C PHE A 106 -6.72 -7.06 10.24
N ARG A 107 -7.94 -7.60 10.09
CA ARG A 107 -9.15 -6.94 10.57
C ARG A 107 -9.12 -6.69 12.08
N GLN A 108 -8.69 -7.68 12.87
CA GLN A 108 -8.51 -7.52 14.31
C GLN A 108 -7.41 -6.53 14.68
N LEU A 109 -6.41 -6.35 13.80
CA LEU A 109 -5.37 -5.33 13.96
C LEU A 109 -5.88 -3.93 13.60
N PHE A 110 -6.76 -3.79 12.60
CA PHE A 110 -7.45 -2.53 12.31
C PHE A 110 -8.26 -2.10 13.54
N ASP A 111 -9.09 -3.00 14.08
CA ASP A 111 -9.94 -2.72 15.23
C ASP A 111 -9.18 -2.77 16.59
N TYR A 112 -7.84 -2.69 16.60
CA TYR A 112 -7.06 -2.80 17.84
C TYR A 112 -7.16 -1.53 18.69
N ASP A 113 -7.59 -1.68 19.94
CA ASP A 113 -7.76 -0.55 20.87
C ASP A 113 -6.45 -0.22 21.60
N PHE A 114 -5.92 0.98 21.36
CA PHE A 114 -4.75 1.53 22.07
C PHE A 114 -5.11 2.39 23.29
N SER A 115 -6.40 2.61 23.57
CA SER A 115 -6.87 3.56 24.59
C SER A 115 -6.34 3.26 26.00
N GLU A 116 -6.21 1.99 26.36
CA GLU A 116 -5.68 1.59 27.68
C GLU A 116 -4.21 1.99 27.84
N MET A 117 -3.41 1.77 26.79
CA MET A 117 -2.00 2.12 26.76
C MET A 117 -1.81 3.65 26.80
N GLU A 118 -2.61 4.38 26.02
CA GLU A 118 -2.60 5.85 26.03
C GLU A 118 -2.91 6.42 27.41
N LYS A 119 -3.98 5.95 28.06
CA LYS A 119 -4.37 6.40 29.40
C LYS A 119 -3.31 6.11 30.44
N THR A 120 -2.73 4.90 30.40
CA THR A 120 -1.73 4.45 31.38
C THR A 120 -0.43 5.23 31.26
N LEU A 121 0.02 5.47 30.02
CA LEU A 121 1.27 6.17 29.76
C LEU A 121 1.10 7.70 29.73
N GLY A 122 -0.12 8.21 29.60
CA GLY A 122 -0.41 9.64 29.49
C GLY A 122 -0.12 10.19 28.09
N LEU A 123 -0.39 9.38 27.06
CA LEU A 123 -0.15 9.69 25.65
C LEU A 123 -1.46 10.01 24.93
N THR A 124 -1.35 10.68 23.79
CA THR A 124 -2.48 10.96 22.87
C THR A 124 -2.11 10.65 21.42
N CYS A 125 -0.98 9.98 21.18
CA CYS A 125 -0.42 9.78 19.86
C CYS A 125 -1.21 8.79 19.00
N PHE A 126 -1.78 7.72 19.58
CA PHE A 126 -2.60 6.75 18.85
C PHE A 126 -3.92 7.37 18.41
N THR A 127 -4.63 8.05 19.32
CA THR A 127 -5.85 8.80 18.99
C THR A 127 -5.56 9.86 17.89
N THR A 128 -4.39 10.51 17.94
CA THR A 128 -4.01 11.52 16.93
C THR A 128 -3.78 10.90 15.55
N ILE A 129 -3.13 9.74 15.44
CA ILE A 129 -2.88 9.09 14.14
C ILE A 129 -4.13 8.43 13.56
N GLU A 130 -5.13 8.10 14.38
CA GLU A 130 -6.43 7.59 13.92
C GLU A 130 -7.29 8.71 13.28
N HIS A 131 -7.10 9.94 13.74
CA HIS A 131 -7.77 11.15 13.24
C HIS A 131 -6.79 12.14 12.61
N TYR A 132 -5.84 11.62 11.82
CA TYR A 132 -4.80 12.45 11.23
C TYR A 132 -5.33 13.27 10.06
N ASP A 133 -5.07 14.57 10.11
CA ASP A 133 -5.25 15.49 8.98
C ASP A 133 -3.88 15.98 8.51
N ALA A 134 -3.48 15.53 7.32
CA ALA A 134 -2.25 15.94 6.69
C ALA A 134 -2.30 17.44 6.37
N VAL A 135 -1.27 18.18 6.79
CA VAL A 135 -1.07 19.56 6.33
C VAL A 135 -0.91 19.54 4.82
N VAL A 136 -1.74 20.31 4.10
CA VAL A 136 -1.74 20.39 2.63
C VAL A 136 -0.35 20.81 2.15
N LYS A 137 0.49 19.83 1.82
CA LYS A 137 1.75 20.05 1.10
C LYS A 137 1.43 20.11 -0.38
N SER A 138 2.21 20.87 -1.14
CA SER A 138 2.08 20.93 -2.59
C SER A 138 2.09 19.51 -3.17
N GLU A 139 1.25 19.23 -4.18
CA GLU A 139 1.01 17.91 -4.79
C GLU A 139 2.26 17.18 -5.33
N ARG A 140 3.45 17.79 -5.21
CA ARG A 140 4.73 17.33 -5.76
C ARG A 140 5.55 16.44 -4.82
N VAL A 141 5.09 16.15 -3.60
CA VAL A 141 5.96 15.59 -2.53
C VAL A 141 5.70 14.11 -2.23
N PHE A 142 4.54 13.54 -2.55
CA PHE A 142 4.17 12.17 -2.15
C PHE A 142 3.75 11.28 -3.32
N ASN A 143 3.81 9.97 -3.11
CA ASN A 143 3.43 8.98 -4.13
C ASN A 143 1.90 8.83 -4.24
N ARG A 144 1.29 9.65 -5.10
CA ARG A 144 -0.16 9.71 -5.28
C ARG A 144 -0.77 8.39 -5.73
N ASN A 145 -0.11 7.66 -6.64
CA ASN A 145 -0.62 6.38 -7.14
C ASN A 145 -0.75 5.33 -6.02
N VAL A 146 0.27 5.21 -5.17
CA VAL A 146 0.24 4.31 -4.01
C VAL A 146 -0.79 4.81 -3.00
N SER A 147 -0.83 6.13 -2.75
CA SER A 147 -1.76 6.75 -1.81
C SER A 147 -3.22 6.38 -2.10
N GLU A 148 -3.69 6.65 -3.31
CA GLU A 148 -5.08 6.45 -3.72
C GLU A 148 -5.47 4.98 -3.61
N LYS A 149 -4.60 4.07 -4.07
CA LYS A 149 -4.82 2.61 -4.01
C LYS A 149 -4.87 2.10 -2.58
N VAL A 150 -3.91 2.51 -1.73
CA VAL A 150 -3.86 2.04 -0.34
C VAL A 150 -5.05 2.56 0.46
N GLN A 151 -5.43 3.83 0.28
CA GLN A 151 -6.60 4.40 0.95
C GLN A 151 -7.91 3.76 0.44
N GLU A 152 -8.00 3.38 -0.84
CA GLU A 152 -9.10 2.57 -1.35
C GLU A 152 -9.16 1.21 -0.63
N LEU A 153 -8.04 0.48 -0.56
CA LEU A 153 -7.99 -0.82 0.12
C LEU A 153 -8.34 -0.71 1.60
N SER A 154 -7.82 0.32 2.28
CA SER A 154 -8.12 0.61 3.69
C SER A 154 -9.63 0.76 3.91
N LYS A 155 -10.31 1.57 3.09
CA LYS A 155 -11.77 1.76 3.14
C LYS A 155 -12.55 0.49 2.83
N LEU A 156 -12.09 -0.32 1.88
CA LEU A 156 -12.71 -1.61 1.56
C LEU A 156 -12.62 -2.58 2.73
N ILE A 157 -11.48 -2.63 3.41
CA ILE A 157 -11.28 -3.47 4.61
C ILE A 157 -12.17 -2.98 5.76
N GLU A 158 -12.21 -1.67 6.00
CA GLU A 158 -13.07 -1.04 7.02
C GLU A 158 -14.56 -1.35 6.79
N GLY A 159 -15.01 -1.31 5.54
CA GLY A 159 -16.40 -1.54 5.15
C GLY A 159 -16.83 -3.01 5.07
N ALA A 160 -15.88 -3.95 5.06
CA ALA A 160 -16.17 -5.38 4.98
C ALA A 160 -16.87 -5.88 6.26
N LYS A 161 -18.00 -6.56 6.09
CA LYS A 161 -18.85 -7.04 7.21
C LYS A 161 -18.62 -8.50 7.55
N SER A 162 -17.91 -9.23 6.70
CA SER A 162 -17.62 -10.65 6.88
C SER A 162 -16.21 -11.00 6.42
N ASP A 163 -15.69 -12.13 6.89
CA ASP A 163 -14.40 -12.67 6.45
C ASP A 163 -14.37 -12.96 4.94
N ASP A 164 -15.52 -13.28 4.33
CA ASP A 164 -15.66 -13.50 2.89
C ASP A 164 -15.57 -12.18 2.11
N GLU A 165 -16.32 -11.15 2.53
CA GLU A 165 -16.23 -9.82 1.91
C GLU A 165 -14.82 -9.24 2.03
N LEU A 166 -14.15 -9.47 3.16
CA LEU A 166 -12.77 -9.04 3.38
C LEU A 166 -11.81 -9.77 2.42
N TYR A 167 -11.97 -11.08 2.27
CA TYR A 167 -11.16 -11.87 1.34
C TYR A 167 -11.35 -11.39 -0.10
N ASP A 168 -12.60 -11.17 -0.53
CA ASP A 168 -12.92 -10.69 -1.88
C ASP A 168 -12.41 -9.27 -2.12
N ALA A 169 -12.50 -8.39 -1.11
CA ALA A 169 -11.96 -7.03 -1.19
C ALA A 169 -10.44 -7.04 -1.42
N VAL A 170 -9.70 -7.80 -0.61
CA VAL A 170 -8.24 -7.83 -0.67
C VAL A 170 -7.75 -8.55 -1.95
N THR A 171 -8.33 -9.70 -2.29
CA THR A 171 -7.93 -10.42 -3.52
C THR A 171 -8.37 -9.71 -4.80
N GLY A 172 -9.53 -9.05 -4.77
CA GLY A 172 -10.00 -8.19 -5.85
C GLY A 172 -9.09 -6.98 -6.07
N PHE A 173 -8.56 -6.40 -4.98
CA PHE A 173 -7.53 -5.37 -5.04
C PHE A 173 -6.25 -5.90 -5.72
N TYR A 174 -5.74 -7.07 -5.32
CA TYR A 174 -4.56 -7.68 -5.94
C TYR A 174 -4.75 -7.94 -7.43
N ARG A 175 -5.93 -8.43 -7.84
CA ARG A 175 -6.23 -8.65 -9.25
C ARG A 175 -6.28 -7.35 -10.05
N ARG A 176 -6.79 -6.27 -9.46
CA ARG A 176 -6.98 -4.99 -10.16
C ARG A 176 -5.68 -4.21 -10.31
N TYR A 177 -4.87 -4.16 -9.26
CA TYR A 177 -3.70 -3.29 -9.20
C TYR A 177 -2.37 -4.04 -9.10
N GLY A 178 -2.38 -5.34 -8.87
CA GLY A 178 -1.18 -6.10 -8.55
C GLY A 178 -0.68 -5.86 -7.13
N VAL A 179 0.49 -6.44 -6.83
CA VAL A 179 1.14 -6.32 -5.52
C VAL A 179 2.55 -5.77 -5.64
N GLY A 180 3.06 -5.29 -4.50
CA GLY A 180 4.43 -4.79 -4.40
C GLY A 180 4.67 -3.50 -5.19
N LYS A 181 5.93 -3.13 -5.30
CA LYS A 181 6.27 -1.85 -5.93
C LYS A 181 5.83 -1.79 -7.39
N PHE A 182 5.89 -2.90 -8.12
CA PHE A 182 5.54 -2.95 -9.54
C PHE A 182 4.04 -2.86 -9.81
N GLY A 183 3.19 -3.46 -8.99
CA GLY A 183 1.74 -3.29 -9.13
C GLY A 183 1.27 -1.89 -8.75
N LEU A 184 1.83 -1.35 -7.66
CA LEU A 184 1.32 -0.08 -7.13
C LEU A 184 1.81 1.17 -7.89
N ASN A 185 2.93 1.09 -8.62
CA ASN A 185 3.51 2.25 -9.31
C ASN A 185 3.37 2.19 -10.85
N LYS A 186 3.02 3.32 -11.47
CA LYS A 186 2.82 3.42 -12.93
C LYS A 186 4.13 3.49 -13.73
N ALA A 187 5.17 4.09 -13.16
CA ALA A 187 6.42 4.34 -13.87
C ALA A 187 7.62 4.29 -12.93
N PHE A 188 8.79 3.96 -13.50
CA PHE A 188 10.05 3.83 -12.80
C PHE A 188 11.14 4.57 -13.57
N ARG A 189 12.09 5.14 -12.84
CA ARG A 189 13.37 5.60 -13.37
C ARG A 189 14.47 4.63 -12.99
N VAL A 190 15.50 4.55 -13.82
CA VAL A 190 16.74 3.85 -13.46
C VAL A 190 17.52 4.72 -12.48
N SER A 191 18.02 4.13 -11.39
CA SER A 191 18.82 4.86 -10.42
C SER A 191 20.23 5.15 -10.98
N ASP A 192 20.66 6.42 -10.91
CA ASP A 192 22.01 6.84 -11.30
C ASP A 192 23.07 6.36 -10.30
N THR A 193 22.66 6.19 -9.04
CA THR A 193 23.44 5.63 -7.94
C THR A 193 22.57 4.58 -7.27
N PRO A 194 22.74 3.28 -7.58
CA PRO A 194 22.01 2.22 -6.89
C PRO A 194 22.52 2.11 -5.44
N GLU A 195 22.09 3.04 -4.57
CA GLU A 195 22.11 2.81 -3.13
C GLU A 195 21.24 1.58 -2.84
N ASP A 196 21.74 0.68 -2.00
CA ASP A 196 21.11 -0.59 -1.63
C ASP A 196 20.78 -1.55 -2.78
N GLY A 197 21.36 -1.33 -3.98
CA GLY A 197 21.20 -2.23 -5.14
C GLY A 197 19.86 -2.09 -5.87
N GLU A 198 19.03 -1.09 -5.56
CA GLU A 198 17.77 -0.88 -6.27
C GLU A 198 17.98 -0.17 -7.62
N LEU A 199 17.86 -0.95 -8.71
CA LEU A 199 17.99 -0.44 -10.08
C LEU A 199 16.81 0.47 -10.50
N LEU A 200 15.59 0.14 -10.04
CA LEU A 200 14.36 0.82 -10.46
C LEU A 200 13.71 1.53 -9.28
N VAL A 201 13.61 2.85 -9.38
CA VAL A 201 13.00 3.72 -8.38
C VAL A 201 11.65 4.23 -8.90
N PRO A 202 10.55 4.11 -8.14
CA PRO A 202 9.24 4.62 -8.55
C PRO A 202 9.25 6.12 -8.83
N ILE A 203 8.53 6.53 -9.87
CA ILE A 203 8.21 7.93 -10.11
C ILE A 203 6.93 8.24 -9.34
N THR A 204 7.06 9.03 -8.27
CA THR A 204 5.98 9.32 -7.32
C THR A 204 4.91 10.27 -7.88
N ASN A 205 5.28 11.11 -8.85
CA ASN A 205 4.40 12.08 -9.49
C ASN A 205 4.26 11.78 -11.00
N THR A 206 3.42 10.79 -11.31
CA THR A 206 2.95 10.61 -12.69
C THR A 206 1.61 11.33 -12.80
N GLY A 207 1.53 12.39 -13.61
CA GLY A 207 0.25 13.05 -13.88
C GLY A 207 -0.77 12.06 -14.44
N ASP A 208 -2.05 12.22 -14.10
CA ASP A 208 -3.14 11.38 -14.61
C ASP A 208 -3.68 11.95 -15.94
N MET A 209 -2.80 12.10 -16.94
CA MET A 209 -3.20 12.52 -18.28
C MET A 209 -3.76 11.33 -19.05
N ARG A 210 -5.01 11.44 -19.48
CA ARG A 210 -5.67 10.48 -20.37
C ARG A 210 -5.52 10.93 -21.82
N LEU A 211 -5.62 9.98 -22.75
CA LEU A 211 -5.63 10.28 -24.19
C LEU A 211 -6.80 11.22 -24.57
N SER A 212 -7.89 11.20 -23.78
CA SER A 212 -9.04 12.10 -23.89
C SER A 212 -8.73 13.55 -23.50
N ASP A 213 -7.73 13.77 -22.66
CA ASP A 213 -7.38 15.10 -22.15
C ASP A 213 -6.50 15.86 -23.14
N LEU A 214 -5.89 15.15 -24.10
CA LEU A 214 -5.21 15.76 -25.24
C LEU A 214 -6.25 16.36 -26.18
N ILE A 215 -6.16 17.65 -26.48
CA ILE A 215 -7.08 18.31 -27.43
C ILE A 215 -6.52 18.15 -28.86
N GLY A 216 -7.37 17.74 -29.80
CA GLY A 216 -6.99 17.54 -31.21
C GLY A 216 -6.33 16.18 -31.47
N TYR A 217 -5.57 16.07 -32.56
CA TYR A 217 -4.88 14.84 -32.98
C TYR A 217 -5.79 13.61 -33.17
N GLU A 218 -7.07 13.81 -33.48
CA GLU A 218 -8.07 12.72 -33.50
C GLU A 218 -7.71 11.58 -34.46
N GLU A 219 -7.12 11.89 -35.62
CA GLU A 219 -6.68 10.86 -36.56
C GLU A 219 -5.46 10.09 -36.02
N GLN A 220 -4.47 10.80 -35.47
CA GLN A 220 -3.28 10.20 -34.87
C GLN A 220 -3.64 9.31 -33.68
N LYS A 221 -4.55 9.78 -32.81
CA LYS A 221 -5.09 9.01 -31.68
C LYS A 221 -5.77 7.73 -32.15
N LYS A 222 -6.65 7.81 -33.15
CA LYS A 222 -7.33 6.63 -33.71
C LYS A 222 -6.34 5.61 -34.25
N ARG A 223 -5.32 6.05 -34.99
CA ARG A 223 -4.27 5.17 -35.52
C ARG A 223 -3.44 4.52 -34.41
N LEU A 224 -3.09 5.29 -33.38
CA LEU A 224 -2.34 4.80 -32.23
C LEU A 224 -3.14 3.75 -31.45
N VAL A 225 -4.42 4.04 -31.16
CA VAL A 225 -5.33 3.11 -30.48
C VAL A 225 -5.46 1.80 -31.28
N ALA A 226 -5.76 1.88 -32.58
CA ALA A 226 -5.92 0.69 -33.41
C ALA A 226 -4.63 -0.17 -33.48
N ASN A 227 -3.45 0.46 -33.57
CA ASN A 227 -2.17 -0.25 -33.56
C ASN A 227 -1.90 -0.93 -32.22
N THR A 228 -2.18 -0.26 -31.10
CA THR A 228 -1.99 -0.81 -29.75
C THR A 228 -2.98 -1.95 -29.47
N GLU A 229 -4.24 -1.81 -29.87
CA GLU A 229 -5.24 -2.89 -29.78
C GLU A 229 -4.83 -4.11 -30.63
N ALA A 230 -4.22 -3.90 -31.79
CA ALA A 230 -3.64 -4.99 -32.57
C ALA A 230 -2.50 -5.69 -31.81
N PHE A 231 -1.57 -4.92 -31.23
CA PHE A 231 -0.46 -5.46 -30.44
C PHE A 231 -0.93 -6.27 -29.23
N VAL A 232 -1.85 -5.72 -28.43
CA VAL A 232 -2.41 -6.40 -27.23
C VAL A 232 -3.14 -7.68 -27.61
N ALA A 233 -3.80 -7.72 -28.78
CA ALA A 233 -4.45 -8.92 -29.31
C ALA A 233 -3.48 -9.93 -29.95
N GLY A 234 -2.17 -9.71 -29.90
CA GLY A 234 -1.16 -10.57 -30.52
C GLY A 234 -1.15 -10.52 -32.06
N ARG A 235 -1.78 -9.51 -32.66
CA ARG A 235 -1.77 -9.27 -34.12
C ARG A 235 -0.55 -8.45 -34.51
N HIS A 236 -0.29 -8.38 -35.81
CA HIS A 236 0.75 -7.49 -36.34
C HIS A 236 0.48 -6.04 -35.93
N ALA A 237 1.49 -5.42 -35.34
CA ALA A 237 1.50 -4.02 -34.94
C ALA A 237 2.87 -3.41 -35.28
N ASN A 238 2.89 -2.09 -35.46
CA ASN A 238 4.09 -1.35 -35.77
C ASN A 238 4.69 -0.71 -34.52
N ASN A 239 6.01 -0.56 -34.50
CA ASN A 239 6.68 0.34 -33.56
C ASN A 239 6.33 1.79 -33.95
N VAL A 240 5.86 2.59 -32.99
CA VAL A 240 5.40 3.96 -33.24
C VAL A 240 6.43 4.96 -32.70
N LEU A 241 6.85 5.89 -33.56
CA LEU A 241 7.65 7.05 -33.18
C LEU A 241 6.77 8.31 -33.23
N LEU A 242 6.53 8.94 -32.07
CA LEU A 242 5.83 10.22 -31.98
C LEU A 242 6.86 11.36 -32.10
N TYR A 243 6.75 12.18 -33.14
CA TYR A 243 7.67 13.30 -33.41
C TYR A 243 6.90 14.61 -33.64
N GLY A 244 7.58 15.74 -33.49
CA GLY A 244 7.00 17.09 -33.60
C GLY A 244 7.63 18.07 -32.60
N ASP A 245 7.26 19.35 -32.70
CA ASP A 245 7.86 20.43 -31.91
C ASP A 245 7.69 20.25 -30.40
N ALA A 246 8.63 20.78 -29.60
CA ALA A 246 8.53 20.69 -28.13
C ALA A 246 7.21 21.31 -27.62
N GLY A 247 6.58 20.67 -26.63
CA GLY A 247 5.32 21.15 -26.04
C GLY A 247 4.03 20.75 -26.77
N THR A 248 4.08 19.98 -27.86
CA THR A 248 2.90 19.55 -28.62
C THR A 248 2.18 18.31 -28.05
N GLY A 249 2.40 17.95 -26.79
CA GLY A 249 1.72 16.80 -26.15
C GLY A 249 2.12 15.42 -26.69
N LYS A 250 3.41 15.22 -27.02
CA LYS A 250 3.95 13.91 -27.46
C LYS A 250 4.31 12.96 -26.32
N SER A 251 4.71 13.52 -25.17
CA SER A 251 5.04 12.80 -23.94
C SER A 251 3.75 12.46 -23.19
#